data_AF-A0A0G1B7G7-F1
#
_entry.id   AF-A0A0G1B7G7-F1
#
_cell.length_a   1.000
_cell.length_b   1.000
_cell.length_c   1.000
_cell.angle_alpha   90.00
_cell.angle_beta   90.00
_cell.angle_gamma   90.00
#
_symmetry.space_group_name_H-M   'P 1'
#
loop_
_entity.id
_entity.type
_entity.pdbx_description
1 polymer ?
#
loop_
_entity_poly.entity_id
_entity_poly.type
_entity_poly.pdbx_seq_one_letter_code
_entity_poly.pdbx_strand_id
1 'polypeptide(L)'
;YDIDVTRFVLSMFDELSILQRVIDQAQGPEPLHIIFGEETGFEYLKPTSFAFLNFDAGSTRQGVIGVIGPNRLNFPLVIPYLRYIGSVLSEAGRIV
;
A
#
# COMPACT_ATOMS: atom_id res chain seq x y z
N TYR A 1 6.70 3.15 -19.76
CA TYR A 1 6.94 3.04 -18.30
C TYR A 1 8.09 3.96 -17.96
N ASP A 2 7.92 4.76 -16.93
CA ASP A 2 8.90 5.76 -16.51
C ASP A 2 9.90 5.10 -15.54
N ILE A 3 11.15 5.01 -15.97
CA ILE A 3 12.23 4.36 -15.21
C ILE A 3 12.52 5.10 -13.90
N ASP A 4 12.28 6.42 -13.86
CA ASP A 4 12.56 7.23 -12.69
C ASP A 4 11.50 7.00 -11.61
N VAL A 5 10.23 6.85 -12.02
CA VAL A 5 9.14 6.44 -11.12
C VAL A 5 9.43 5.07 -10.51
N THR A 6 9.78 4.08 -11.33
CA THR A 6 10.10 2.73 -10.82
C THR A 6 11.32 2.75 -9.89
N ARG A 7 12.38 3.49 -10.25
CA ARG A 7 13.57 3.65 -9.40
C ARG A 7 13.21 4.28 -8.06
N PHE A 8 12.39 5.34 -8.07
CA PHE A 8 11.93 5.99 -6.85
C PHE A 8 11.11 5.02 -5.99
N VAL A 9 10.14 4.31 -6.57
CA VAL A 9 9.33 3.32 -5.84
C VAL A 9 10.21 2.26 -5.17
N LEU A 10 11.20 1.72 -5.88
CA LEU A 10 12.13 0.75 -5.32
C LEU A 10 12.99 1.33 -4.19
N SER A 11 13.45 2.58 -4.32
CA SER A 11 14.21 3.24 -3.26
C SER A 11 13.42 3.45 -1.95
N MET A 12 12.08 3.50 -2.00
CA MET A 12 11.25 3.55 -0.79
C MET A 12 11.34 2.27 0.05
N PHE A 13 11.71 1.14 -0.56
CA PHE A 13 11.96 -0.11 0.16
C PHE A 13 13.36 -0.14 0.78
N ASP A 14 14.33 0.58 0.20
CA ASP A 14 15.65 0.79 0.80
C ASP A 14 15.56 1.74 1.99
N GLU A 15 14.68 2.75 1.92
CA GLU A 15 14.44 3.74 2.98
C GLU A 15 12.97 3.69 3.45
N LEU A 16 12.66 2.72 4.32
CA LEU A 16 11.30 2.46 4.80
C LEU A 16 10.59 3.66 5.44
N SER A 17 11.32 4.67 5.92
CA SER A 17 10.75 5.91 6.47
C SER A 17 9.93 6.68 5.42
N ILE A 18 10.31 6.62 4.13
CA ILE A 18 9.57 7.24 3.03
C ILE A 18 8.24 6.50 2.84
N LEU A 19 8.30 5.16 2.79
CA LEU A 19 7.11 4.34 2.63
C LEU A 19 6.14 4.50 3.80
N GLN A 20 6.66 4.56 5.04
CA GLN A 20 5.86 4.84 6.24
C GLN A 20 5.18 6.20 6.16
N ARG A 21 5.89 7.25 5.74
CA ARG A 21 5.30 8.59 5.57
C ARG A 21 4.15 8.60 4.56
N VAL A 22 4.24 7.78 3.49
CA VAL A 22 3.12 7.63 2.54
C VAL A 22 1.97 6.88 3.20
N ILE A 23 2.22 5.76 3.88
CA ILE A 23 1.17 4.97 4.55
C ILE A 23 0.45 5.80 5.64
N ASP A 24 1.19 6.57 6.43
CA ASP A 24 0.68 7.38 7.53
C ASP A 24 -0.21 8.56 7.07
N GLN A 25 -0.22 8.88 5.77
CA GLN A 25 -1.15 9.86 5.21
C GLN A 25 -2.58 9.33 5.11
N ALA A 26 -2.77 8.01 5.13
CA ALA A 26 -4.10 7.44 5.17
C ALA A 26 -4.79 7.77 6.49
N GLN A 27 -5.97 8.36 6.38
CA GLN A 27 -6.82 8.67 7.53
C GLN A 27 -8.07 7.79 7.52
N GLY A 28 -8.58 7.52 8.71
CA GLY A 28 -9.84 6.79 8.91
C GLY A 28 -9.65 5.41 9.56
N PRO A 29 -10.74 4.87 10.15
CA PRO A 29 -10.72 3.55 10.78
C PRO A 29 -10.83 2.38 9.79
N GLU A 30 -11.16 2.64 8.53
CA GLU A 30 -11.31 1.60 7.52
C GLU A 30 -9.95 0.94 7.23
N PRO A 31 -9.85 -0.40 7.16
CA PRO A 31 -8.57 -1.06 6.92
C PRO A 31 -8.04 -0.86 5.50
N LEU A 32 -8.90 -0.50 4.53
CA LEU A 32 -8.55 -0.32 3.12
C LEU A 32 -8.41 1.18 2.82
N HIS A 33 -7.28 1.57 2.26
CA HIS A 33 -6.99 2.95 1.88
C HIS A 33 -6.50 3.04 0.44
N ILE A 34 -6.74 4.19 -0.17
CA ILE A 34 -6.21 4.55 -1.49
C ILE A 34 -5.59 5.92 -1.34
N ILE A 35 -4.31 6.03 -1.71
CA ILE A 35 -3.57 7.29 -1.75
C ILE A 35 -3.26 7.60 -3.21
N PHE A 36 -3.61 8.80 -3.64
CA PHE A 36 -3.22 9.27 -4.96
C PHE A 36 -1.84 9.90 -4.89
N GLY A 37 -0.99 9.64 -5.88
CA GLY A 37 0.39 10.11 -5.89
C GLY A 37 0.54 11.62 -5.72
N GLU A 38 -0.44 12.37 -6.21
CA GLU A 38 -0.52 13.83 -6.06
C GLU A 38 -0.66 14.28 -4.59
N GLU A 39 -1.20 13.44 -3.72
CA GLU A 39 -1.40 13.71 -2.29
C GLU A 39 -0.11 13.48 -1.48
N THR A 40 0.85 12.73 -2.04
CA THR A 40 2.04 12.28 -1.31
C THR A 40 3.10 13.36 -1.11
N GLY A 41 3.08 14.41 -1.94
CA GLY A 41 4.12 15.44 -1.99
C GLY A 41 5.40 15.04 -2.72
N PHE A 42 5.50 13.81 -3.24
CA PHE A 42 6.65 13.35 -4.03
C PHE A 42 6.38 13.48 -5.53
N GLU A 43 7.24 14.23 -6.23
CA GLU A 43 7.09 14.49 -7.68
C GLU A 43 7.02 13.18 -8.48
N TYR A 44 7.90 12.23 -8.17
CA TYR A 44 7.97 10.93 -8.83
C TYR A 44 6.77 10.02 -8.55
N LEU A 45 5.99 10.28 -7.50
CA LEU A 45 4.78 9.50 -7.21
C LEU A 45 3.53 10.07 -7.86
N LYS A 46 3.50 11.35 -8.29
CA LYS A 46 2.33 11.95 -8.96
C LYS A 46 1.64 11.08 -10.02
N PRO A 47 2.35 10.36 -10.92
CA PRO A 47 1.68 9.51 -11.92
C PRO A 47 1.16 8.18 -11.37
N THR A 48 1.31 7.92 -10.07
CA THR A 48 0.99 6.65 -9.41
C THR A 48 -0.19 6.78 -8.45
N SER A 49 -0.75 5.64 -8.07
CA SER A 49 -1.65 5.50 -6.92
C SER A 49 -1.23 4.29 -6.10
N PHE A 50 -1.51 4.35 -4.80
CA PHE A 50 -1.22 3.27 -3.86
C PHE A 50 -2.50 2.84 -3.17
N ALA A 51 -2.96 1.63 -3.48
CA ALA A 51 -4.08 1.00 -2.79
C ALA A 51 -3.53 -0.03 -1.80
N PHE A 52 -3.88 0.08 -0.53
CA PHE A 52 -3.37 -0.83 0.49
C PHE A 52 -4.41 -1.17 1.55
N LEU A 53 -4.11 -2.23 2.28
CA LEU A 53 -4.93 -2.76 3.35
C LEU A 53 -4.06 -3.07 4.57
N ASN A 54 -4.49 -2.55 5.72
CA ASN A 54 -3.95 -2.92 7.03
C ASN A 54 -4.55 -4.26 7.45
N PHE A 55 -3.72 -5.19 7.88
CA PHE A 55 -4.12 -6.51 8.35
C PHE A 55 -3.46 -6.86 9.67
N ASP A 56 -4.19 -7.60 10.52
CA ASP A 56 -3.67 -8.14 11.77
C ASP A 56 -3.20 -9.59 11.56
N ALA A 57 -1.96 -9.89 11.92
CA ALA A 57 -1.37 -11.23 11.88
C ALA A 57 -1.24 -11.77 13.32
N GLY A 58 -2.35 -12.28 13.87
CA GLY A 58 -2.42 -12.71 15.27
C GLY A 58 -2.79 -11.57 16.22
N SER A 59 -2.38 -11.67 17.48
CA SER A 59 -2.79 -10.72 18.54
C SER A 59 -1.86 -9.51 18.71
N THR A 60 -0.63 -9.57 18.20
CA THR A 60 0.40 -8.53 18.46
C THR A 60 1.10 -8.01 17.21
N ARG A 61 0.87 -8.61 16.02
CA ARG A 61 1.53 -8.19 14.78
C ARG A 61 0.50 -7.57 13.85
N GLN A 62 0.83 -6.39 13.35
CA GLN A 62 0.09 -5.69 12.31
C GLN A 62 0.99 -5.53 11.09
N GLY A 63 0.38 -5.52 9.91
CA GLY A 63 1.08 -5.37 8.65
C GLY A 63 0.26 -4.61 7.64
N VAL A 64 0.93 -4.18 6.58
CA VAL A 64 0.32 -3.51 5.44
C VAL A 64 0.59 -4.34 4.20
N ILE A 65 -0.44 -4.57 3.41
CA ILE A 65 -0.32 -5.11 2.06
C ILE A 65 -0.90 -4.12 1.06
N GLY A 66 -0.18 -3.85 -0.03
CA GLY A 66 -0.66 -2.88 -1.00
C GLY A 66 -0.14 -3.11 -2.40
N VAL A 67 -0.73 -2.38 -3.34
CA VAL A 67 -0.39 -2.34 -4.76
C VAL A 67 -0.12 -0.91 -5.15
N ILE A 68 1.09 -0.65 -5.63
CA ILE A 68 1.48 0.61 -6.27
C ILE A 68 1.33 0.43 -7.77
N GLY A 69 0.64 1.36 -8.41
CA GLY A 69 0.40 1.32 -9.86
C GLY A 69 0.11 2.71 -10.42
N PRO A 70 -0.34 2.82 -11.68
CA PRO A 70 -0.71 4.10 -12.27
C PRO A 70 -1.81 4.82 -11.48
N ASN A 71 -1.96 6.13 -11.63
CA ASN A 71 -2.94 6.97 -10.91
C ASN A 71 -4.40 6.46 -10.96
N ARG A 72 -4.74 5.63 -11.97
CA ARG A 72 -6.04 4.92 -12.07
C ARG A 72 -5.82 3.41 -12.14
N LEU A 73 -5.39 2.84 -11.04
CA LEU A 73 -5.41 1.40 -10.85
C LEU A 73 -6.81 0.83 -11.15
N ASN A 74 -6.89 -0.41 -11.63
CA ASN A 74 -8.17 -1.10 -11.80
C ASN A 74 -8.73 -1.45 -10.41
N PHE A 75 -9.30 -0.47 -9.71
CA PHE A 75 -9.79 -0.62 -8.33
C PHE A 75 -10.85 -1.73 -8.19
N PRO A 76 -11.81 -1.90 -9.12
CA PRO A 76 -12.74 -3.03 -9.08
C PRO A 76 -12.05 -4.39 -9.06
N LEU A 77 -10.87 -4.52 -9.70
CA LEU A 77 -10.05 -5.71 -9.63
C LEU A 77 -9.18 -5.73 -8.37
N VAL A 78 -8.46 -4.66 -8.06
CA VAL A 78 -7.43 -4.68 -7.01
C VAL A 78 -8.00 -4.74 -5.60
N ILE A 79 -9.12 -4.06 -5.33
CA ILE A 79 -9.71 -4.04 -3.98
C ILE A 79 -10.13 -5.44 -3.51
N PRO A 80 -10.86 -6.25 -4.30
CA PRO A 80 -11.17 -7.63 -3.91
C PRO A 80 -9.92 -8.48 -3.63
N TYR A 81 -8.87 -8.33 -4.44
CA TYR A 81 -7.63 -9.09 -4.26
C TYR A 81 -6.89 -8.68 -2.98
N LEU A 82 -6.79 -7.38 -2.69
CA LEU A 82 -6.21 -6.89 -1.44
C LEU A 82 -6.96 -7.44 -0.22
N ARG A 83 -8.30 -7.44 -0.25
CA ARG A 83 -9.11 -8.00 0.84
C ARG A 83 -8.89 -9.50 1.00
N TYR A 84 -8.86 -10.23 -0.11
CA TYR A 84 -8.63 -11.67 -0.07
C TYR A 84 -7.25 -12.01 0.49
N ILE A 85 -6.18 -11.43 -0.06
CA ILE A 85 -4.81 -11.72 0.41
C ILE A 85 -4.65 -11.26 1.86
N GLY A 86 -5.18 -10.08 2.23
CA GLY A 86 -5.19 -9.62 3.62
C GLY A 86 -5.83 -10.64 4.57
N SER A 87 -6.98 -11.19 4.20
CA SER A 87 -7.64 -12.23 5.01
C SER A 87 -6.81 -13.51 5.15
N VAL A 88 -6.17 -13.95 4.05
CA VAL A 88 -5.27 -15.12 4.05
C VAL A 88 -4.05 -14.88 4.94
N LEU A 89 -3.44 -13.69 4.87
CA LEU A 89 -2.31 -13.32 5.71
C LEU A 89 -2.69 -13.23 7.19
N SER A 90 -3.86 -12.68 7.50
CA SER A 90 -4.39 -12.66 8.87
C SER A 90 -4.63 -14.05 9.41
N GLU A 91 -5.17 -14.97 8.60
CA GLU A 91 -5.40 -16.35 9.01
C GLU A 91 -4.07 -17.10 9.21
N ALA A 92 -3.15 -17.02 8.26
CA ALA A 92 -1.82 -17.64 8.36
C ALA A 92 -1.04 -17.12 9.57
N GLY A 93 -1.14 -15.82 9.86
CA GLY A 93 -0.50 -15.19 11.01
C GLY A 93 -1.05 -15.60 12.37
N ARG A 94 -2.27 -16.15 12.46
CA ARG A 94 -2.81 -16.68 13.74
C ARG A 94 -2.24 -18.03 14.13
N ILE A 95 -1.66 -18.76 13.17
CA ILE A 95 -1.15 -20.13 13.38
C ILE A 95 0.29 -20.09 13.94
N VAL A 96 0.97 -18.94 13.81
CA VAL A 96 2.37 -18.72 14.23
C VAL A 96 2.43 -17.91 15.52
#